data_AF-A0AAE2Y001-F1
#
_entry.id   AF-A0AAE2Y001-F1
#
_cell.length_a   1.000
_cell.length_b   1.000
_cell.length_c   1.000
_cell.angle_alpha   90.00
_cell.angle_beta   90.00
_cell.angle_gamma   90.00
#
_symmetry.space_group_name_H-M   'P 1'
#
loop_
_entity.id
_entity.type
_entity.pdbx_description
1 polymer ?
#
loop_
_entity_poly.entity_id
_entity_poly.type
_entity_poly.pdbx_seq_one_letter_code
_entity_poly.pdbx_strand_id
1 'polypeptide(L)' 'MYKSEEKISNEDLLDFCKELENVYEAYLREKEKKEVRDLLLLNELYNSMMEIKRILRIRKVENTD' A
#
# COMPACT_ATOMS: atom_id res chain seq x y z
N MET A 1 7.53 -24.65 -2.93
CA MET A 1 6.37 -24.54 -2.02
C MET A 1 6.75 -23.59 -0.91
N TYR A 2 6.32 -22.33 -0.96
CA TYR A 2 6.37 -21.48 0.21
C TYR A 2 5.33 -22.00 1.19
N LYS A 3 5.78 -22.55 2.33
CA LYS A 3 4.90 -22.88 3.45
C LYS A 3 4.45 -21.55 4.08
N SER A 4 3.38 -20.98 3.54
CA SER A 4 2.82 -19.68 3.91
C SER A 4 1.66 -19.90 4.88
N GLU A 5 1.96 -20.34 6.11
CA GLU A 5 0.97 -20.34 7.20
C GLU A 5 1.06 -19.05 8.05
N GLU A 6 2.07 -18.21 7.84
CA GLU A 6 2.10 -16.86 8.42
C GLU A 6 1.12 -15.96 7.67
N LYS A 7 -0.08 -15.83 8.23
CA LYS A 7 -1.02 -14.78 7.84
C LYS A 7 -0.43 -13.45 8.30
N ILE A 8 -0.11 -12.58 7.34
CA ILE A 8 0.25 -11.17 7.61
C ILE A 8 -0.88 -10.53 8.42
N SER A 9 -0.53 -9.95 9.57
CA SER A 9 -1.50 -9.34 10.47
C SER A 9 -2.10 -8.07 9.87
N ASN A 10 -3.20 -7.57 10.45
CA ASN A 10 -3.77 -6.30 10.03
C ASN A 10 -2.86 -5.11 10.40
N GLU A 11 -2.10 -5.23 11.49
CA GLU A 11 -1.14 -4.23 11.94
C GLU A 11 0.03 -4.13 10.95
N ASP A 12 0.60 -5.27 10.53
CA ASP A 12 1.67 -5.30 9.53
C ASP A 12 1.23 -4.65 8.20
N LEU A 13 0.00 -4.92 7.76
CA LEU A 13 -0.56 -4.31 6.54
C LEU A 13 -0.79 -2.80 6.69
N LEU A 14 -1.22 -2.34 7.87
CA LEU A 14 -1.41 -0.92 8.16
C LEU A 14 -0.07 -0.18 8.17
N ASP A 15 0.94 -0.74 8.83
CA ASP A 15 2.28 -0.16 8.89
C ASP A 15 2.90 -0.10 7.50
N PHE A 16 2.80 -1.19 6.73
CA PHE A 16 3.26 -1.19 5.34
C PHE A 16 2.52 -0.17 4.46
N CYS A 17 1.20 -0.04 4.61
CA CYS A 17 0.44 0.97 3.88
C CYS A 17 0.91 2.40 4.21
N LYS A 18 1.24 2.67 5.47
CA LYS A 18 1.73 3.97 5.93
C LYS A 18 3.13 4.28 5.39
N GLU A 19 3.99 3.28 5.30
CA GLU A 19 5.31 3.44 4.64
C GLU A 19 5.15 3.80 3.16
N LEU A 20 4.24 3.14 2.44
CA LEU A 20 3.93 3.48 1.04
C LEU A 20 3.38 4.91 0.90
N GLU A 21 2.50 5.35 1.80
CA GLU A 21 1.98 6.72 1.83
C GLU A 21 3.13 7.73 1.98
N ASN A 22 4.06 7.48 2.90
CA ASN A 22 5.21 8.35 3.10
C ASN A 22 6.10 8.46 1.85
N VAL A 23 6.37 7.33 1.19
CA VAL A 23 7.16 7.29 -0.05
C VAL A 23 6.44 8.04 -1.16
N TYR A 24 5.15 7.76 -1.36
CA TYR A 24 4.33 8.41 -2.38
C TYR A 24 4.31 9.93 -2.21
N GLU A 25 4.09 10.41 -0.98
CA GLU A 25 4.08 11.84 -0.69
C GLU A 25 5.46 12.49 -0.84
N ALA A 26 6.54 11.82 -0.42
CA ALA A 26 7.90 12.31 -0.58
C ALA A 26 8.20 12.55 -2.08
N TYR A 27 7.88 11.55 -2.91
CA TYR A 27 8.09 11.61 -4.35
C TYR A 27 7.25 12.72 -5.01
N LEU A 28 6.00 12.92 -4.58
CA LEU A 28 5.16 14.02 -5.05
C LEU A 28 5.74 15.41 -4.70
N ARG A 29 6.36 15.55 -3.52
CA ARG A 29 6.93 16.82 -3.04
C ARG A 29 8.24 17.21 -3.72
N GLU A 30 8.92 16.27 -4.38
CA GLU A 30 10.11 16.57 -5.15
C GLU A 30 9.81 17.57 -6.27
N LYS A 31 10.58 18.67 -6.31
CA LYS A 31 10.40 19.79 -7.25
C LYS A 31 11.04 19.53 -8.62
N GLU A 32 11.68 18.38 -8.79
CA GLU A 32 12.32 17.98 -10.05
C GLU A 32 11.28 17.61 -11.10
N LYS A 33 11.68 17.72 -12.38
CA LYS A 33 10.85 17.25 -13.49
C LYS A 33 10.73 15.72 -13.37
N LYS A 34 9.49 15.24 -13.33
CA LYS A 34 9.16 13.82 -13.32
C LYS A 34 9.09 13.29 -14.74
N GLU A 35 9.74 12.17 -15.00
CA GLU A 35 9.61 11.44 -16.26
C GLU A 35 8.35 10.57 -16.26
N VAL A 36 7.98 10.03 -17.43
CA VAL A 36 6.82 9.12 -17.54
C VAL A 36 6.95 7.92 -16.59
N ARG A 37 8.17 7.40 -16.41
CA ARG A 37 8.45 6.30 -15.49
C ARG A 37 8.12 6.64 -14.03
N ASP A 38 8.38 7.87 -13.60
CA ASP A 38 8.05 8.34 -12.25
C ASP A 38 6.54 8.40 -12.03
N LEU A 39 5.79 8.84 -13.04
CA LEU A 39 4.33 8.88 -12.99
C LEU A 39 3.72 7.47 -12.94
N LEU A 40 4.30 6.52 -13.67
CA LEU A 40 3.90 5.11 -13.61
C LEU A 40 4.14 4.51 -12.22
N LEU A 41 5.31 4.77 -11.63
CA LEU A 41 5.62 4.34 -10.27
C LEU A 41 4.63 4.94 -9.25
N LEU A 42 4.33 6.23 -9.35
CA LEU A 42 3.32 6.89 -8.49
C LEU A 42 1.94 6.21 -8.61
N ASN A 43 1.52 5.86 -9.83
CA ASN A 43 0.28 5.14 -10.04
C ASN A 43 0.29 3.72 -9.44
N GLU A 44 1.40 3.00 -9.56
CA GLU A 44 1.57 1.67 -8.94
C GLU A 44 1.51 1.74 -7.41
N LEU A 45 2.20 2.71 -6.81
CA LEU A 45 2.17 2.96 -5.36
C LEU A 45 0.74 3.27 -4.90
N TYR A 46 0.04 4.16 -5.61
CA TYR A 46 -1.34 4.52 -5.30
C TYR A 46 -2.28 3.30 -5.33
N ASN A 47 -2.22 2.51 -6.40
CA ASN A 47 -3.07 1.33 -6.55
C ASN A 47 -2.78 0.28 -5.47
N SER A 48 -1.50 0.11 -5.10
CA SER A 48 -1.10 -0.80 -4.03
C SER A 48 -1.70 -0.38 -2.67
N MET A 49 -1.62 0.91 -2.33
CA MET A 49 -2.23 1.45 -1.11
C MET A 49 -3.76 1.25 -1.08
N MET A 50 -4.42 1.46 -2.23
CA MET A 50 -5.87 1.27 -2.34
C MET A 50 -6.27 -0.19 -2.14
N GLU A 51 -5.50 -1.13 -2.69
CA GLU A 51 -5.77 -2.55 -2.51
C GLU A 51 -5.53 -3.01 -1.06
N ILE A 52 -4.49 -2.52 -0.40
CA ILE A 52 -4.27 -2.80 1.04
C ILE A 52 -5.44 -2.28 1.88
N LYS A 53 -5.88 -1.03 1.64
CA LYS A 53 -7.04 -0.44 2.32
C LYS A 53 -8.32 -1.26 2.09
N ARG A 54 -8.49 -1.80 0.88
CA ARG A 54 -9.62 -2.68 0.54
C ARG A 54 -9.55 -4.00 1.31
N ILE A 55 -8.40 -4.66 1.34
CA ILE A 55 -8.19 -5.91 2.10
C ILE A 55 -8.51 -5.70 3.58
N LEU A 56 -7.99 -4.64 4.18
CA LEU A 56 -8.26 -4.30 5.58
C LEU A 56 -9.75 -4.04 5.86
N ARG A 57 -10.45 -3.37 4.93
CA ARG A 57 -11.89 -3.16 5.02
C ARG A 57 -12.67 -4.49 4.99
N ILE A 58 -12.33 -5.40 4.08
CA ILE A 58 -12.97 -6.72 3.98
C ILE A 58 -12.77 -7.51 5.27
N ARG A 59 -11.52 -7.62 5.74
CA ARG A 59 -11.21 -8.32 7.00
C ARG A 59 -11.94 -7.73 8.19
N LYS A 60 -12.14 -6.42 8.24
CA LYS A 60 -12.90 -5.78 9.34
C LYS A 60 -14.37 -6.20 9.32
N VAL A 61 -15.00 -6.23 8.14
CA VAL A 61 -16.40 -6.66 7.99
C VAL A 61 -16.56 -8.12 8.42
N GLU A 62 -15.68 -9.01 7.96
CA GLU A 62 -15.73 -10.45 8.29
C GLU A 62 -15.52 -10.78 9.78
N ASN A 63 -14.90 -9.89 10.55
CA ASN A 63 -14.68 -10.05 12.00
C ASN A 63 -15.77 -9.40 12.87
N THR A 64 -16.82 -8.83 12.27
CA THR A 64 -17.93 -8.15 13.01
C THR A 64 -19.23 -8.96 13.01
N ASP A 65 -19.27 -10.11 12.33
CA ASP A 65 -20.34 -11.13 12.35
C ASP A 65 -19.98 -12.30 13.29
#